data_AF-A0A060NRK3-F1
#
_entry.id   AF-A0A060NRK3-F1
#
_cell.length_a   1.000
_cell.length_b   1.000
_cell.length_c   1.000
_cell.angle_alpha   90.00
_cell.angle_beta   90.00
_cell.angle_gamma   90.00
#
_symmetry.space_group_name_H-M   'P 1'
#
loop_
_entity.id
_entity.type
_entity.pdbx_description
1 polymer ?
#
loop_
_entity_poly.entity_id
_entity_poly.type
_entity_poly.pdbx_seq_one_letter_code
_entity_poly.pdbx_strand_id
1 'polypeptide(L)'
;MPAPTLADANPIDERALSKLRWRCRRGLLENDLLLERFFLRMGISISERQARAMHTLMDLSDPDLLDLLLSRKAPGPEQSSAEVLELLQQLRPVVQQPTPADLPKF
;
A
#
# COMPACT_ATOMS: atom_id res chain seq x y z
N MET A 1 19.67 1.81 -14.55
CA MET A 1 18.64 1.38 -13.58
C MET A 1 18.93 -0.06 -13.23
N PRO A 2 19.21 -0.43 -11.98
CA PRO A 2 19.46 -1.83 -11.63
C PRO A 2 18.15 -2.62 -11.78
N ALA A 3 18.21 -3.77 -12.45
CA ALA A 3 17.09 -4.70 -12.58
C ALA A 3 16.69 -5.24 -11.19
N PRO A 4 15.40 -5.48 -10.92
CA PRO A 4 14.97 -6.11 -9.68
C PRO A 4 15.68 -7.46 -9.56
N THR A 5 16.54 -7.60 -8.56
CA THR A 5 17.30 -8.83 -8.37
C THR A 5 16.34 -9.86 -7.78
N LEU A 6 16.43 -11.12 -8.22
CA LEU A 6 15.56 -12.22 -7.76
C LEU A 6 15.52 -12.36 -6.22
N ALA A 7 16.49 -11.79 -5.50
CA ALA A 7 16.54 -11.69 -4.05
C ALA A 7 15.33 -10.98 -3.42
N ASP A 8 14.73 -9.99 -4.10
CA ASP A 8 13.65 -9.18 -3.51
C ASP A 8 12.30 -9.89 -3.41
N ALA A 9 12.18 -11.08 -4.01
CA ALA A 9 10.99 -11.92 -3.94
C ALA A 9 10.94 -12.75 -2.64
N ASN A 10 12.05 -12.84 -1.90
CA ASN A 10 12.10 -13.62 -0.67
C ASN A 10 11.15 -13.03 0.38
N PRO A 11 10.34 -13.85 1.08
CA PRO A 11 9.52 -13.38 2.19
C PRO A 11 10.39 -12.84 3.32
N ILE A 12 9.92 -11.78 3.98
CA ILE A 12 10.55 -11.26 5.19
C ILE A 12 10.37 -12.23 6.36
N ASP A 13 11.35 -12.31 7.25
CA ASP A 13 11.25 -13.07 8.49
C ASP A 13 10.09 -12.57 9.38
N GLU A 14 9.57 -13.45 10.22
CA GLU A 14 8.48 -13.16 11.17
C GLU A 14 8.78 -11.96 12.07
N ARG A 15 10.05 -11.75 12.45
CA ARG A 15 10.49 -10.59 13.23
C ARG A 15 10.32 -9.28 12.45
N ALA A 16 10.68 -9.27 11.17
CA ALA A 16 10.52 -8.10 10.31
C ALA A 16 9.03 -7.84 10.04
N LEU A 17 8.25 -8.90 9.81
CA LEU A 17 6.80 -8.81 9.63
C LEU A 17 6.11 -8.24 10.88
N SER A 18 6.49 -8.71 12.07
CA SER A 18 5.94 -8.20 13.34
C SER A 18 6.26 -6.72 13.56
N LYS A 19 7.49 -6.29 13.24
CA LYS A 19 7.87 -4.86 13.29
C LYS A 19 7.09 -4.02 12.29
N LEU A 20 6.93 -4.50 11.06
CA LEU A 20 6.18 -3.81 10.01
C LEU A 20 4.71 -3.64 10.39
N ARG A 21 4.09 -4.71 10.89
CA ARG A 21 2.70 -4.70 11.37
C ARG A 21 2.50 -3.76 12.56
N TRP A 22 3.47 -3.65 13.45
CA TRP A 22 3.44 -2.65 14.53
C TRP A 22 3.56 -1.22 13.98
N ARG A 23 4.42 -0.98 12.99
CA ARG A 23 4.59 0.33 12.32
C ARG A 23 3.32 0.78 11.60
N CYS A 24 2.53 -0.16 11.10
CA CYS A 24 1.25 0.09 10.44
C CYS A 24 0.13 0.53 11.41
N ARG A 25 0.34 0.47 12.73
CA ARG A 25 -0.63 0.96 13.72
C ARG A 25 -0.63 2.48 13.73
N ARG A 26 -1.63 3.06 13.08
CA ARG A 26 -1.76 4.50 12.81
C ARG A 26 -2.70 5.17 13.80
N GLY A 27 -2.60 6.49 13.94
CA GLY A 27 -3.50 7.25 14.81
C GLY A 27 -4.91 7.42 14.23
N LEU A 28 -5.04 7.20 12.92
CA LEU A 28 -6.26 7.37 12.15
C LEU A 28 -6.88 6.00 11.81
N LEU A 29 -8.13 5.79 12.23
CA LEU A 29 -8.83 4.51 12.11
C LEU A 29 -8.96 4.03 10.66
N GLU A 30 -9.32 4.91 9.71
CA GLU A 30 -9.38 4.52 8.29
C GLU A 30 -8.05 3.96 7.76
N ASN A 31 -6.91 4.52 8.16
CA ASN A 31 -5.60 3.98 7.74
C ASN A 31 -5.39 2.58 8.30
N ASP A 32 -5.71 2.39 9.58
CA ASP A 32 -5.57 1.11 10.27
C ASP A 32 -6.45 0.03 9.61
N LEU A 33 -7.71 0.36 9.29
CA LEU A 33 -8.63 -0.55 8.60
C LEU A 33 -8.15 -0.92 7.19
N LEU A 34 -7.62 0.04 6.42
CA LEU A 34 -7.09 -0.23 5.08
C LEU A 34 -5.87 -1.16 5.15
N LEU A 35 -4.95 -0.89 6.07
CA LEU A 35 -3.76 -1.71 6.30
C LEU A 35 -4.15 -3.10 6.78
N GLU A 36 -5.06 -3.22 7.75
CA GLU A 36 -5.54 -4.51 8.26
C GLU A 36 -6.18 -5.35 7.15
N ARG A 37 -7.05 -4.76 6.33
CA ARG A 37 -7.65 -5.45 5.18
C ARG A 37 -6.62 -5.93 4.17
N PHE A 38 -5.57 -5.14 3.95
CA PHE A 38 -4.46 -5.54 3.09
C PHE A 38 -3.70 -6.73 3.70
N PHE A 39 -3.35 -6.70 4.98
CA PHE A 39 -2.71 -7.83 5.66
C PHE A 39 -3.59 -9.09 5.65
N LEU A 40 -4.91 -8.95 5.80
CA LEU A 40 -5.85 -10.07 5.69
C LEU A 40 -5.87 -10.68 4.28
N ARG A 41 -5.71 -9.86 3.23
CA ARG A 41 -5.68 -10.33 1.84
C ARG A 41 -4.34 -10.95 1.47
N MET A 42 -3.23 -10.33 1.86
CA MET A 42 -1.88 -10.78 1.49
C MET A 42 -1.35 -11.90 2.39
N GLY A 43 -1.93 -12.05 3.59
CA GLY A 43 -1.56 -13.08 4.55
C GLY A 43 -0.20 -12.83 5.21
N ILE A 44 0.55 -13.92 5.45
CA ILE A 44 1.81 -13.92 6.20
C ILE A 44 3.03 -13.79 5.26
N SER A 45 2.84 -13.79 3.95
CA SER A 45 3.92 -13.74 2.96
C SER A 45 4.06 -12.33 2.37
N ILE A 46 4.79 -11.47 3.07
CA ILE A 46 5.25 -10.18 2.54
C ILE A 46 6.68 -10.36 2.04
N SER A 47 6.93 -10.08 0.75
CA SER A 47 8.29 -10.11 0.21
C SER A 47 9.12 -8.90 0.66
N GLU A 48 10.45 -9.02 0.69
CA GLU A 48 11.35 -7.92 1.02
C GLU A 48 11.08 -6.66 0.19
N ARG A 49 10.74 -6.84 -1.09
CA ARG A 49 10.28 -5.76 -1.98
C ARG A 49 9.08 -4.99 -1.44
N GLN A 50 8.04 -5.72 -1.06
CA GLN A 50 6.80 -5.16 -0.53
C GLN A 50 7.03 -4.52 0.83
N ALA A 51 7.89 -5.11 1.66
CA ALA A 51 8.26 -4.55 2.95
C ALA A 51 8.94 -3.18 2.81
N ARG A 52 9.86 -3.02 1.85
CA ARG A 52 10.49 -1.72 1.56
C ARG A 52 9.49 -0.69 1.05
N ALA A 53 8.63 -1.08 0.11
CA ALA A 53 7.56 -0.20 -0.38
C ALA A 53 6.64 0.25 0.76
N MET A 54 6.29 -0.67 1.66
CA MET A 54 5.46 -0.37 2.83
C MET A 54 6.20 0.55 3.80
N HIS A 55 7.51 0.36 4.00
CA HIS A 55 8.34 1.29 4.78
C HIS A 55 8.32 2.71 4.21
N THR A 56 8.38 2.88 2.89
CA THR A 56 8.24 4.20 2.24
C THR A 56 6.89 4.83 2.50
N LEU A 57 5.79 4.07 2.40
CA LEU A 57 4.46 4.58 2.76
C LEU A 57 4.33 4.89 4.26
N MET A 58 5.05 4.15 5.12
CA MET A 58 5.05 4.39 6.56
C MET A 58 5.81 5.65 6.98
N ASP A 59 6.61 6.24 6.10
CA ASP A 59 7.30 7.52 6.35
C ASP A 59 6.34 8.72 6.26
N LEU A 60 5.22 8.56 5.55
CA LEU A 60 4.20 9.60 5.40
C LEU A 60 3.45 9.84 6.70
N SER A 61 2.90 11.04 6.88
CA SER A 61 1.94 11.32 7.96
C SER A 61 0.57 10.70 7.67
N ASP A 62 -0.22 10.46 8.72
CA ASP A 62 -1.57 9.88 8.62
C ASP A 62 -2.49 10.54 7.58
N PRO A 63 -2.61 11.88 7.51
CA PRO A 63 -3.45 12.52 6.50
C PRO A 63 -2.91 12.34 5.08
N ASP A 64 -1.60 12.43 4.88
CA ASP A 64 -0.98 12.22 3.56
C ASP A 64 -1.13 10.78 3.08
N LEU A 65 -0.92 9.81 3.97
CA LEU A 65 -1.11 8.40 3.66
C LEU A 65 -2.55 8.13 3.23
N LEU A 66 -3.53 8.64 4.01
CA LEU A 66 -4.94 8.45 3.70
C LEU A 66 -5.30 9.08 2.34
N ASP A 67 -4.84 10.30 2.08
CA ASP A 67 -5.14 11.00 0.84
C ASP A 67 -4.60 10.25 -0.39
N LEU A 68 -3.45 9.62 -0.23
CA LEU A 68 -2.80 8.81 -1.26
C LEU A 68 -3.50 7.45 -1.45
N LEU A 69 -3.91 6.79 -0.36
CA LEU A 69 -4.73 5.57 -0.38
C LEU A 69 -6.13 5.81 -0.94
N LEU A 70 -6.67 7.02 -0.80
CA LEU A 70 -7.94 7.43 -1.41
C LEU A 70 -7.76 7.99 -2.82
N SER A 71 -6.52 8.05 -3.33
CA SER A 71 -6.18 8.63 -4.64
C SER A 71 -6.60 10.08 -4.84
N ARG A 72 -6.74 10.82 -3.73
CA ARG A 72 -6.98 12.26 -3.73
C ARG A 72 -5.69 13.02 -4.07
N LYS A 73 -4.53 12.45 -3.76
CA LYS A 73 -3.20 12.96 -4.12
C LYS A 73 -2.41 11.94 -4.92
N ALA A 74 -1.64 12.44 -5.88
CA ALA A 74 -0.72 11.64 -6.66
C ALA A 74 0.53 11.30 -5.83
N PRO A 75 1.11 10.09 -5.99
CA PRO A 75 2.37 9.74 -5.36
C PRO A 75 3.47 10.69 -5.82
N GLY A 76 4.20 11.24 -4.84
CA GLY A 76 5.37 12.07 -5.11
C GLY A 76 6.53 11.26 -5.69
N PRO A 77 7.66 11.92 -6.06
CA PRO A 77 8.82 11.25 -6.65
C PRO A 77 9.37 10.11 -5.78
N GLU A 78 9.32 10.25 -4.46
CA GLU A 78 9.77 9.22 -3.50
C GLU A 78 8.85 7.99 -3.44
N GLN A 79 7.58 8.15 -3.86
CA GLN A 79 6.56 7.10 -3.86
C GLN A 79 6.23 6.62 -5.28
N SER A 80 6.93 7.15 -6.29
CA SER A 80 6.75 6.83 -7.69
C SER A 80 7.47 5.52 -8.10
N SER A 81 8.15 4.87 -7.17
CA SER A 81 8.74 3.55 -7.40
C SER A 81 7.66 2.52 -7.74
N ALA A 82 7.94 1.68 -8.73
CA ALA A 82 7.02 0.64 -9.20
C ALA A 82 6.47 -0.21 -8.04
N GLU A 83 7.33 -0.58 -7.10
CA GLU A 83 7.00 -1.39 -5.91
C GLU A 83 5.93 -0.72 -5.03
N VAL A 84 6.04 0.60 -4.84
CA VAL A 84 5.11 1.41 -4.05
C VAL A 84 3.79 1.56 -4.80
N LEU A 85 3.83 1.82 -6.11
CA LEU A 85 2.65 1.92 -6.95
C LEU A 85 1.86 0.60 -6.98
N GLU A 86 2.54 -0.53 -7.09
CA GLU A 86 1.90 -1.86 -7.02
C GLU A 86 1.25 -2.08 -5.65
N LEU A 87 1.97 -1.79 -4.56
CA LEU A 87 1.44 -1.94 -3.20
C LEU A 87 0.23 -1.02 -2.95
N LEU A 88 0.30 0.23 -3.45
CA LEU A 88 -0.81 1.17 -3.40
C LEU A 88 -2.03 0.65 -4.14
N GLN A 89 -1.88 0.04 -5.31
CA GLN A 89 -3.01 -0.57 -6.01
C GLN A 89 -3.63 -1.74 -5.25
N GLN A 90 -2.84 -2.49 -4.48
CA GLN A 90 -3.35 -3.58 -3.64
C GLN A 90 -4.03 -3.09 -2.35
N LEU A 91 -3.51 -2.01 -1.74
CA LEU A 91 -4.03 -1.35 -0.54
C LEU A 91 -5.28 -0.54 -0.81
N ARG A 92 -5.38 0.07 -1.99
CA ARG A 92 -6.54 0.86 -2.38
C ARG A 92 -7.78 -0.01 -2.27
N PRO A 93 -8.83 0.45 -1.56
CA PRO A 93 -10.10 -0.23 -1.67
C PRO A 93 -10.45 -0.22 -3.16
N VAL A 94 -10.96 -1.34 -3.68
CA VAL A 94 -11.65 -1.31 -4.98
C VAL A 94 -12.84 -0.40 -4.75
N VAL A 95 -12.61 0.90 -4.93
CA VAL A 95 -13.65 1.84 -5.29
C VAL A 95 -14.07 1.28 -6.63
N GLN A 96 -15.17 0.53 -6.63
CA GLN A 96 -15.98 0.37 -7.82
C GLN A 96 -16.25 1.81 -8.24
N GLN A 97 -15.41 2.32 -9.14
CA GLN A 97 -15.68 3.56 -9.81
C GLN A 97 -17.07 3.34 -10.40
N PRO A 98 -18.06 4.23 -10.19
CA PRO A 98 -19.25 4.16 -11.01
C PRO A 98 -18.73 4.24 -12.44
N THR A 99 -18.84 3.12 -13.15
CA THR A 99 -18.50 3.03 -14.54
C THR A 99 -19.21 4.22 -15.22
N PRO A 100 -18.57 4.99 -16.11
CA PRO A 100 -19.24 6.07 -16.85
C PRO A 100 -20.43 5.58 -17.70
N ALA A 101 -20.77 4.28 -17.64
CA ALA A 101 -21.95 3.65 -18.17
C ALA A 101 -23.24 3.84 -17.33
N ASP A 102 -23.17 4.41 -16.12
CA ASP A 102 -24.36 4.72 -15.29
C ASP A 102 -24.89 6.15 -15.49
N LEU A 103 -24.46 6.85 -16.55
CA LEU A 103 -25.15 8.08 -16.94
C LEU A 103 -26.49 7.71 -17.59
N PRO A 104 -27.64 8.20 -17.09
CA PRO A 104 -28.88 8.09 -17.82
C PRO A 104 -28.71 8.83 -19.15
N LYS A 105 -28.91 8.12 -20.27
CA LYS A 105 -29.09 8.73 -21.59
C LYS A 105 -30.33 9.63 -21.49
N PHE A 106 -30.10 10.95 -21.49
CA PHE A 106 -31.13 11.92 -21.80
C PHE A 106 -31.59 11.75 -23.25
#